data_AF-A0A101EDC9-F1
#
_entry.id   AF-A0A101EDC9-F1
#
_cell.length_a   1.000
_cell.length_b   1.000
_cell.length_c   1.000
_cell.angle_alpha   90.00
_cell.angle_beta   90.00
_cell.angle_gamma   90.00
#
_symmetry.space_group_name_H-M   'P 1'
#
loop_
_entity.id
_entity.type
_entity.pdbx_description
1 polymer ?
#
loop_
_entity_poly.entity_id
_entity_poly.type
_entity_poly.pdbx_seq_one_letter_code
_entity_poly.pdbx_strand_id
1 'polypeptide(L)'
;YPPIGLLREPIKLTIEGGRIVKIEGGREARELEDWIKSFNDPNMYQLAHISYGFNPGAKLTGDIVEDERVWGATEWGIGNIGPRLVPDIPGGVPASSHTDGICLNSSVWIDDLQITDKGRVINPPELAELARKIKG
;
A
#
# COMPACT_ATOMS: atom_id res chain seq x y z
N TYR A 1 -0.51 13.16 10.98
CA TYR A 1 -0.31 11.72 10.88
C TYR A 1 -1.67 11.05 10.75
N PRO A 2 -1.78 9.98 9.95
CA PRO A 2 -3.00 9.20 9.85
C PRO A 2 -3.42 8.69 11.24
N PRO A 3 -4.72 8.60 11.56
CA PRO A 3 -5.16 8.30 12.93
C PRO A 3 -5.02 6.81 13.30
N ILE A 4 -4.61 5.97 12.37
CA ILE A 4 -4.73 4.51 12.45
C ILE A 4 -3.34 3.88 12.36
N GLY A 5 -3.07 2.95 13.27
CA GLY A 5 -1.90 2.07 13.24
C GLY A 5 -2.32 0.64 12.89
N LEU A 6 -2.07 -0.29 13.81
CA LEU A 6 -2.43 -1.69 13.60
C LEU A 6 -3.94 -1.89 13.55
N LEU A 7 -4.44 -2.42 12.43
CA LEU A 7 -5.85 -2.70 12.21
C LEU A 7 -6.34 -3.89 13.02
N ARG A 8 -7.54 -3.78 13.60
CA ARG A 8 -8.27 -4.90 14.21
C ARG A 8 -9.11 -5.66 13.20
N GLU A 9 -9.58 -4.96 12.18
CA GLU A 9 -10.36 -5.49 11.07
C GLU A 9 -9.93 -4.83 9.75
N PRO A 10 -10.03 -5.53 8.60
CA PRO A 10 -9.59 -4.98 7.33
C PRO A 10 -10.46 -3.79 6.92
N ILE A 11 -9.82 -2.76 6.36
CA ILE A 11 -10.48 -1.69 5.61
C ILE A 11 -10.50 -2.08 4.14
N LYS A 12 -11.65 -1.96 3.50
CA LYS A 12 -11.81 -2.23 2.06
C LYS A 12 -11.95 -0.91 1.30
N LEU A 13 -11.04 -0.68 0.37
CA LEU A 13 -11.08 0.46 -0.56
C LEU A 13 -11.55 -0.04 -1.93
N THR A 14 -12.56 0.62 -2.52
CA THR A 14 -12.94 0.41 -3.93
C THR A 14 -12.29 1.50 -4.76
N ILE A 15 -11.55 1.10 -5.78
CA ILE A 15 -10.79 2.00 -6.65
C ILE A 15 -11.38 1.98 -8.07
N GLU A 16 -11.66 3.15 -8.62
CA GLU A 16 -12.06 3.34 -10.02
C GLU A 16 -11.25 4.50 -10.61
N GLY A 17 -10.70 4.33 -11.82
CA GLY A 17 -9.93 5.39 -12.49
C GLY A 17 -8.75 5.93 -11.67
N GLY A 18 -8.10 5.08 -10.86
CA GLY A 18 -6.98 5.46 -10.00
C GLY A 18 -7.38 6.21 -8.71
N ARG A 19 -8.67 6.23 -8.37
CA ARG A 19 -9.20 6.98 -7.21
C ARG A 19 -10.08 6.11 -6.34
N ILE A 20 -10.00 6.32 -5.04
CA ILE A 20 -10.89 5.72 -4.04
C ILE A 20 -12.28 6.30 -4.22
N VAL A 21 -13.24 5.44 -4.57
CA VAL A 21 -14.66 5.81 -4.70
C VAL A 21 -15.50 5.33 -3.53
N LYS A 22 -14.97 4.38 -2.74
CA LYS A 22 -15.67 3.83 -1.57
C LYS A 22 -14.68 3.34 -0.51
N ILE A 23 -14.97 3.63 0.75
CA ILE A 23 -14.23 3.14 1.92
C ILE A 23 -15.23 2.35 2.78
N GLU A 24 -14.91 1.10 3.10
CA GLU A 24 -15.79 0.20 3.86
C GLU A 24 -15.04 -0.51 4.98
N GLY A 25 -15.76 -0.81 6.07
CA GLY A 25 -15.25 -1.51 7.24
C GLY A 25 -15.92 -1.02 8.52
N GLY A 26 -15.37 -1.39 9.67
CA GLY A 26 -15.87 -0.93 10.96
C GLY A 26 -15.31 0.42 11.40
N ARG A 27 -14.82 0.50 12.64
CA ARG A 27 -14.45 1.80 13.25
C ARG A 27 -13.28 2.46 12.53
N GLU A 28 -12.23 1.69 12.26
CA GLU A 28 -10.99 2.19 11.66
C GLU A 28 -11.23 2.68 10.22
N ALA A 29 -12.14 2.06 9.46
CA ALA A 29 -12.54 2.56 8.14
C ALA A 29 -13.18 3.95 8.18
N ARG A 30 -14.04 4.23 9.17
CA ARG A 30 -14.66 5.55 9.36
C ARG A 30 -13.63 6.60 9.77
N GLU A 31 -12.70 6.24 10.66
CA GLU A 31 -11.61 7.15 11.07
C GLU A 31 -10.73 7.55 9.88
N LEU A 32 -10.44 6.62 8.97
CA LEU A 32 -9.72 6.92 7.72
C LEU A 32 -10.52 7.84 6.82
N GLU A 33 -11.81 7.53 6.61
CA GLU A 33 -12.70 8.30 5.75
C GLU A 33 -12.86 9.75 6.27
N ASP A 34 -13.09 9.92 7.57
CA ASP A 34 -13.22 11.24 8.19
C ASP A 34 -11.91 12.03 8.11
N TRP A 35 -10.76 11.36 8.29
CA TRP A 35 -9.45 11.98 8.14
C TRP A 35 -9.20 12.48 6.70
N ILE A 36 -9.47 11.64 5.70
CA ILE A 36 -9.38 12.02 4.28
C ILE A 36 -10.31 13.20 3.97
N LYS A 37 -11.57 13.15 4.43
CA LYS A 37 -12.56 14.23 4.25
C LYS A 37 -12.13 15.55 4.89
N SER A 38 -11.46 15.50 6.04
CA SER A 38 -11.08 16.70 6.81
C SER A 38 -10.19 17.69 6.04
N PHE A 39 -9.43 17.20 5.04
CA PHE A 39 -8.60 18.06 4.20
C PHE A 39 -9.39 18.90 3.19
N ASN A 40 -10.65 18.56 2.91
CA ASN A 40 -11.46 19.16 1.84
C ASN A 40 -10.74 19.20 0.49
N ASP A 41 -9.92 18.18 0.22
CA ASP A 41 -9.10 18.09 -0.98
C ASP A 41 -9.44 16.80 -1.74
N PRO A 42 -10.01 16.89 -2.95
CA PRO A 42 -10.35 15.71 -3.73
C PRO A 42 -9.11 14.88 -4.08
N ASN A 43 -7.90 15.46 -4.16
CA ASN A 43 -6.70 14.68 -4.49
C ASN A 43 -6.28 13.74 -3.36
N MET A 44 -6.82 13.87 -2.15
CA MET A 44 -6.60 12.89 -1.08
C MET A 44 -7.17 11.50 -1.38
N TYR A 45 -8.03 11.36 -2.39
CA TYR A 45 -8.61 10.06 -2.78
C TYR A 45 -7.80 9.35 -3.88
N GLN A 46 -6.76 9.95 -4.44
CA GLN A 46 -5.99 9.32 -5.53
C GLN A 46 -4.98 8.31 -4.98
N LEU A 47 -4.69 7.25 -5.75
CA LEU A 47 -3.54 6.40 -5.47
C LEU A 47 -2.23 7.13 -5.81
N ALA A 48 -1.24 7.00 -4.95
CA ALA A 48 0.05 7.67 -5.06
C ALA A 48 1.15 6.73 -5.56
N HIS A 49 1.32 5.58 -4.92
CA HIS A 49 2.34 4.58 -5.27
C HIS A 49 1.95 3.20 -4.72
N ILE A 50 2.72 2.19 -5.13
CA ILE A 50 2.64 0.82 -4.62
C ILE A 50 4.06 0.36 -4.32
N SER A 51 4.25 -0.34 -3.20
CA SER A 51 5.52 -0.98 -2.83
C SER A 51 5.32 -2.44 -2.42
N TYR A 52 6.40 -3.23 -2.51
CA TYR A 52 6.40 -4.65 -2.15
C TYR A 52 7.26 -4.87 -0.91
N GLY A 53 6.67 -5.52 0.10
CA GLY A 53 7.38 -5.90 1.31
C GLY A 53 8.19 -7.18 1.12
N PHE A 54 9.51 -7.09 1.24
CA PHE A 54 10.45 -8.23 1.13
C PHE A 54 11.57 -8.19 2.17
N ASN A 55 11.33 -7.63 3.35
CA ASN A 55 12.28 -7.71 4.46
C ASN A 55 11.96 -8.94 5.33
N PRO A 56 12.85 -9.93 5.45
CA PRO A 56 12.60 -11.14 6.23
C PRO A 56 12.55 -10.88 7.75
N GLY A 57 13.09 -9.75 8.21
CA GLY A 57 13.09 -9.35 9.61
C GLY A 57 11.97 -8.39 10.01
N ALA A 58 11.23 -7.84 9.05
CA ALA A 58 10.15 -6.90 9.33
C ALA A 58 8.95 -7.60 9.97
N LYS A 59 8.33 -6.91 10.94
CA LYS A 59 7.16 -7.40 11.67
C LYS A 59 5.99 -6.45 11.46
N LEU A 60 4.79 -6.99 11.60
CA LEU A 60 3.58 -6.18 11.66
C LEU A 60 3.48 -5.55 13.06
N THR A 61 3.61 -4.24 13.12
CA THR A 61 3.76 -3.44 14.35
C THR A 61 2.71 -2.35 14.48
N GLY A 62 2.09 -1.92 13.38
CA GLY A 62 1.27 -0.71 13.31
C GLY A 62 2.08 0.56 13.03
N ASP A 63 3.40 0.48 12.88
CA ASP A 63 4.23 1.53 12.32
C ASP A 63 4.43 1.27 10.83
N ILE A 64 3.87 2.16 10.01
CA ILE A 64 3.85 2.00 8.56
C ILE A 64 5.26 1.86 7.96
N VAL A 65 6.28 2.47 8.57
CA VAL A 65 7.66 2.44 8.05
C VAL A 65 8.28 1.04 8.14
N GLU A 66 7.90 0.24 9.16
CA GLU A 66 8.27 -1.16 9.25
C GLU A 66 7.27 -2.05 8.50
N ASP A 67 5.98 -1.76 8.65
CA ASP A 67 4.89 -2.58 8.12
C ASP A 67 4.92 -2.68 6.58
N GLU A 68 5.30 -1.60 5.88
CA GLU A 68 5.49 -1.62 4.41
C GLU A 68 6.55 -2.62 3.94
N ARG A 69 7.42 -3.08 4.85
CA ARG A 69 8.52 -4.03 4.58
C ARG A 69 8.17 -5.47 4.89
N VAL A 70 7.03 -5.72 5.55
CA VAL A 70 6.59 -7.05 5.95
C VAL A 70 6.58 -7.97 4.73
N TRP A 71 7.32 -9.08 4.84
CA TRP A 71 7.50 -10.01 3.71
C TRP A 71 6.16 -10.51 3.16
N GLY A 72 5.94 -10.30 1.86
CA GLY A 72 4.74 -10.74 1.14
C GLY A 72 3.56 -9.78 1.24
N ALA A 73 3.75 -8.60 1.86
CA ALA A 73 2.77 -7.52 1.82
C ALA A 73 2.92 -6.66 0.56
N THR A 74 1.83 -5.99 0.18
CA THR A 74 1.87 -4.84 -0.74
C THR A 74 1.41 -3.61 0.01
N GLU A 75 2.17 -2.54 -0.09
CA GLU A 75 1.83 -1.22 0.43
C GLU A 75 1.19 -0.37 -0.68
N TRP A 76 0.24 0.48 -0.30
CA TRP A 76 -0.52 1.35 -1.18
C TRP A 76 -0.57 2.77 -0.61
N GLY A 77 0.12 3.67 -1.29
CA GLY A 77 0.14 5.09 -0.96
C GLY A 77 -1.07 5.82 -1.51
N ILE A 78 -1.56 6.80 -0.77
CA ILE A 78 -2.76 7.57 -1.09
C ILE A 78 -2.46 9.08 -0.92
N GLY A 79 -2.94 9.88 -1.86
CA GLY A 79 -2.83 11.34 -1.83
C GLY A 79 -1.59 11.87 -2.57
N ASN A 80 -0.78 12.66 -1.87
CA ASN A 80 0.27 13.47 -2.49
C ASN A 80 1.39 12.61 -3.09
N ILE A 81 1.81 12.94 -4.32
CA ILE A 81 2.96 12.32 -4.99
C ILE A 81 4.05 13.37 -5.13
N GLY A 82 5.15 13.19 -4.40
CA GLY A 82 6.28 14.12 -4.44
C GLY A 82 6.99 14.13 -5.81
N PRO A 83 7.59 15.26 -6.21
CA PRO A 83 8.24 15.41 -7.52
C PRO A 83 9.42 14.46 -7.75
N ARG A 84 9.98 13.85 -6.70
CA ARG A 84 11.04 12.83 -6.84
C ARG A 84 10.52 11.50 -7.39
N LEU A 85 9.24 11.19 -7.16
CA LEU A 85 8.61 9.94 -7.61
C LEU A 85 8.05 10.08 -9.04
N VAL A 86 7.77 11.31 -9.45
CA VAL A 86 7.26 11.67 -10.79
C VAL A 86 8.10 12.81 -11.37
N PRO A 87 9.39 12.55 -11.70
CA PRO A 87 10.34 13.59 -12.11
C PRO A 87 9.96 14.31 -13.41
N ASP A 88 9.10 13.70 -14.22
CA ASP A 88 8.51 14.23 -15.45
C ASP A 88 7.33 15.18 -15.21
N ILE A 89 6.81 15.26 -13.97
CA ILE A 89 5.72 16.15 -13.58
C ILE A 89 6.28 17.28 -12.69
N PRO A 90 6.43 18.52 -13.23
CA PRO A 90 6.90 19.64 -12.43
C PRO A 90 6.03 19.88 -11.19
N GLY A 91 6.64 19.81 -10.00
CA GLY A 91 5.94 19.99 -8.72
C GLY A 91 5.26 18.73 -8.18
N GLY A 92 5.27 17.61 -8.92
CA GLY A 92 4.61 16.37 -8.54
C GLY A 92 3.09 16.39 -8.76
N VAL A 93 2.39 15.45 -8.13
CA VAL A 93 0.91 15.40 -8.15
C VAL A 93 0.41 15.78 -6.76
N PRO A 94 0.00 17.04 -6.54
CA PRO A 94 -0.25 17.56 -5.21
C PRO A 94 -1.53 17.01 -4.58
N ALA A 95 -1.45 16.72 -3.28
CA ALA A 95 -2.59 16.61 -2.38
C ALA A 95 -2.21 17.17 -1.01
N SER A 96 -3.20 17.45 -0.17
CA SER A 96 -3.01 18.09 1.13
C SER A 96 -2.22 17.24 2.13
N SER A 97 -2.17 15.92 1.92
CA SER A 97 -1.44 14.98 2.76
C SER A 97 -1.12 13.68 2.01
N HIS A 98 -0.54 12.74 2.75
CA HIS A 98 -0.13 11.43 2.27
C HIS A 98 -0.36 10.41 3.39
N THR A 99 -0.81 9.22 3.01
CA THR A 99 -0.89 8.07 3.91
C THR A 99 -0.68 6.80 3.13
N ASP A 100 -0.15 5.78 3.81
CA ASP A 100 0.07 4.47 3.26
C ASP A 100 -0.73 3.43 4.05
N GLY A 101 -1.06 2.32 3.41
CA GLY A 101 -1.71 1.17 4.03
C GLY A 101 -1.29 -0.12 3.34
N ILE A 102 -1.31 -1.24 4.06
CA ILE A 102 -0.81 -2.50 3.51
C ILE A 102 -1.91 -3.56 3.35
N CYS A 103 -1.74 -4.42 2.36
CA CYS A 103 -2.41 -5.71 2.25
C CYS A 103 -1.39 -6.81 2.55
N LEU A 104 -1.70 -7.67 3.52
CA LEU A 104 -0.86 -8.82 3.86
C LEU A 104 -1.11 -9.97 2.87
N ASN A 105 -0.09 -10.80 2.66
CA ASN A 105 -0.18 -12.01 1.86
C ASN A 105 -0.75 -11.75 0.46
N SER A 106 -0.26 -10.73 -0.22
CA SER A 106 -0.76 -10.34 -1.54
C SER A 106 -0.36 -11.37 -2.60
N SER A 107 -1.31 -11.72 -3.46
CA SER A 107 -1.01 -12.34 -4.75
C SER A 107 -0.89 -11.23 -5.79
N VAL A 108 0.20 -11.24 -6.55
CA VAL A 108 0.58 -10.15 -7.47
C VAL A 108 0.87 -10.75 -8.83
N TRP A 109 0.31 -10.13 -9.86
CA TRP A 109 0.58 -10.42 -11.27
C TRP A 109 1.23 -9.21 -11.93
N ILE A 110 2.23 -9.47 -12.76
CA ILE A 110 2.74 -8.51 -13.74
C ILE A 110 2.31 -9.06 -15.09
N ASP A 111 1.42 -8.34 -15.76
CA ASP A 111 0.69 -8.84 -16.92
C ASP A 111 0.04 -10.21 -16.60
N ASP A 112 0.34 -11.25 -17.39
CA ASP A 112 -0.17 -12.60 -17.19
C ASP A 112 0.68 -13.46 -16.22
N LEU A 113 1.84 -12.96 -15.79
CA LEU A 113 2.76 -13.71 -14.93
C LEU A 113 2.49 -13.43 -13.46
N GLN A 114 2.04 -14.45 -12.74
CA GLN A 114 1.90 -14.38 -11.29
C GLN A 114 3.28 -14.39 -10.61
N ILE A 115 3.68 -13.27 -10.02
CA ILE A 115 4.95 -13.12 -9.30
C ILE A 115 4.84 -13.67 -7.88
N THR A 116 3.75 -13.34 -7.17
CA THR A 116 3.49 -13.84 -5.82
C THR A 116 2.14 -14.55 -5.71
N ASP A 117 2.09 -15.60 -4.91
CA ASP A 117 0.85 -16.23 -4.46
C ASP A 117 0.78 -16.21 -2.94
N LYS A 118 -0.20 -15.48 -2.41
CA LYS A 118 -0.45 -15.35 -0.97
C LYS A 118 0.80 -14.96 -0.18
N GLY A 119 1.54 -13.96 -0.68
CA GLY A 119 2.79 -13.47 -0.09
C GLY A 119 4.02 -14.35 -0.31
N ARG A 120 3.90 -15.45 -1.08
CA ARG A 120 5.04 -16.29 -1.46
C ARG A 120 5.47 -15.93 -2.87
N VAL A 121 6.76 -15.70 -3.07
CA VAL A 121 7.31 -15.46 -4.41
C VAL A 121 7.41 -16.78 -5.16
N ILE A 122 6.75 -16.88 -6.32
CA ILE A 122 6.63 -18.11 -7.11
C ILE A 122 7.21 -18.00 -8.53
N ASN A 123 7.29 -16.80 -9.09
CA ASN A 123 7.92 -16.55 -10.39
C ASN A 123 8.70 -15.23 -10.41
N PRO A 124 9.63 -15.07 -11.37
CA PRO A 124 10.20 -16.17 -12.17
C PRO A 124 11.03 -17.13 -11.30
N PRO A 125 11.40 -18.33 -11.80
CA PRO A 125 12.08 -19.36 -11.01
C PRO A 125 13.34 -18.86 -10.27
N GLU A 126 14.12 -17.98 -10.89
CA GLU A 126 15.30 -17.37 -10.29
C GLU A 126 14.94 -16.48 -9.08
N LEU A 127 13.86 -15.70 -9.17
CA LEU A 127 13.39 -14.88 -8.05
C LEU A 127 12.83 -15.74 -6.93
N ALA A 128 12.08 -16.79 -7.27
CA ALA A 128 11.57 -17.76 -6.30
C ALA A 128 12.70 -18.52 -5.58
N GLU A 129 13.81 -18.80 -6.26
CA GLU A 129 15.01 -19.37 -5.65
C GLU A 129 15.68 -18.39 -4.69
N LEU A 130 15.87 -17.12 -5.09
CA LEU A 130 16.42 -16.08 -4.22
C LEU A 130 15.56 -15.87 -2.97
N ALA A 131 14.23 -15.79 -3.14
CA ALA A 131 13.29 -15.67 -2.04
C ALA A 131 13.41 -16.82 -1.03
N ARG A 132 13.53 -18.07 -1.50
CA ARG A 132 13.74 -19.25 -0.64
C ARG A 132 15.04 -19.16 0.16
N LYS A 133 16.14 -18.73 -0.46
CA LYS A 133 17.44 -18.58 0.21
C LYS A 133 17.41 -17.58 1.37
N ILE A 134 16.57 -16.54 1.27
CA ILE A 134 16.43 -15.52 2.31
C ILE A 134 15.46 -15.95 3.41
N LYS A 135 14.35 -16.58 3.04
CA LYS A 135 13.23 -16.83 3.95
C LYS A 135 13.33 -18.14 4.74
N GLY A 136 14.20 -19.06 4.33
CA GLY A 136 14.34 -20.41 4.92
C GLY A 136 13.32 -21.39 4.35
#